data_AF-A0A1Q6TTK6-F1
#
_entry.id   AF-A0A1Q6TTK6-F1
#
_cell.length_a   1.000
_cell.length_b   1.000
_cell.length_c   1.000
_cell.angle_alpha   90.00
_cell.angle_beta   90.00
_cell.angle_gamma   90.00
#
_symmetry.space_group_name_H-M   'P 1'
#
loop_
_entity.id
_entity.type
_entity.pdbx_description
1 polymer ?
#
loop_
_entity_poly.entity_id
_entity_poly.type
_entity_poly.pdbx_seq_one_letter_code
_entity_poly.pdbx_strand_id
1 'polypeptide(L)'
;MLEYYTNQKAGIFFDDNPHVCIRYYIPSMTEEERKSIEKYPFINKKNLQVRLCDYQKDKTYNFGIPKGYCYDGASIPRLFWRVIGSNTDNRFLIPALVHDVLCENHNYVDNDRNFSTEVFNALLEASEVNAFKRFCMKKSVNCYQRFCKW
;
A
#
# COMPACT_ATOMS: atom_id res chain seq x y z
N MET A 1 16.32 5.03 -10.72
CA MET A 1 14.92 4.81 -10.31
C MET A 1 14.08 5.92 -10.89
N LEU A 2 12.86 5.58 -11.29
CA LEU A 2 11.81 6.50 -11.70
C LEU A 2 11.24 7.20 -10.47
N GLU A 3 11.14 8.51 -10.53
CA GLU A 3 10.39 9.28 -9.54
C GLU A 3 8.90 9.05 -9.74
N TYR A 4 8.26 8.48 -8.73
CA TYR A 4 6.82 8.21 -8.78
C TYR A 4 6.05 9.38 -8.18
N TYR A 5 6.52 9.88 -7.04
CA TYR A 5 5.95 11.05 -6.38
C TYR A 5 6.92 11.65 -5.37
N THR A 6 6.91 12.97 -5.25
CA THR A 6 7.67 13.69 -4.24
C THR A 6 6.84 14.86 -3.70
N ASN A 7 6.89 15.08 -2.39
CA ASN A 7 6.35 16.28 -1.76
C ASN A 7 7.34 16.78 -0.69
N GLN A 8 6.93 17.78 0.09
CA GLN A 8 7.80 18.36 1.14
C GLN A 8 8.19 17.38 2.26
N LYS A 9 7.52 16.24 2.39
CA LYS A 9 7.74 15.28 3.49
C LYS A 9 8.40 13.99 3.02
N ALA A 10 7.97 13.45 1.88
CA ALA A 10 8.39 12.15 1.41
C ALA A 10 8.64 12.12 -0.10
N GLY A 11 9.66 11.37 -0.50
CA GLY A 11 9.94 10.99 -1.89
C GLY A 11 9.75 9.49 -2.08
N ILE A 12 9.11 9.09 -3.17
CA ILE A 12 8.83 7.69 -3.51
C ILE A 12 9.31 7.42 -4.93
N PHE A 13 10.15 6.40 -5.05
CA PHE A 13 10.76 6.02 -6.31
C PHE A 13 10.64 4.51 -6.52
N PHE A 14 10.40 4.10 -7.76
CA PHE A 14 10.43 2.71 -8.19
C PHE A 14 11.49 2.54 -9.28
N ASP A 15 12.09 1.36 -9.41
CA ASP A 15 12.94 1.05 -10.56
C ASP A 15 12.16 0.88 -11.87
N ASP A 16 10.91 0.40 -11.79
CA ASP A 16 9.97 0.23 -12.90
C ASP A 16 8.55 0.64 -12.47
N ASN A 17 7.69 0.94 -13.44
CA ASN A 17 6.29 1.26 -13.17
C ASN A 17 5.58 0.07 -12.50
N PRO A 18 5.00 0.26 -11.30
CA PRO A 18 4.24 -0.78 -10.60
C PRO A 18 3.12 -1.34 -11.47
N HIS A 19 2.93 -2.65 -11.42
CA HIS A 19 1.86 -3.32 -12.15
C HIS A 19 1.19 -4.34 -11.24
N VAL A 20 -0.09 -4.12 -10.96
CA VAL A 20 -0.91 -4.95 -10.09
C VAL A 20 -2.09 -5.51 -10.87
N CYS A 21 -2.54 -6.70 -10.48
CA CYS A 21 -3.72 -7.34 -11.05
C CYS A 21 -4.64 -7.88 -9.95
N ILE A 22 -5.89 -8.09 -10.32
CA ILE A 22 -6.87 -8.82 -9.51
C ILE A 22 -6.67 -10.33 -9.76
N ARG A 23 -6.76 -11.12 -8.69
CA ARG A 23 -6.82 -12.58 -8.74
C ARG A 23 -8.29 -12.99 -8.88
N TYR A 24 -8.56 -13.92 -9.80
CA TYR A 24 -9.92 -14.38 -10.09
C TYR A 24 -10.07 -15.87 -9.77
N TYR A 25 -11.31 -16.27 -9.45
CA TYR A 25 -11.64 -17.68 -9.29
C TYR A 25 -11.60 -18.41 -10.62
N ILE A 26 -11.06 -19.63 -10.58
CA ILE A 26 -11.11 -20.58 -11.69
C ILE A 26 -11.84 -21.83 -11.16
N PRO A 27 -12.78 -22.42 -11.92
CA PRO A 27 -13.56 -23.57 -11.46
C PRO A 27 -12.71 -24.76 -10.98
N SER A 28 -11.50 -24.92 -11.53
CA SER A 28 -10.55 -25.96 -11.17
C SER A 28 -9.81 -25.74 -9.85
N MET A 29 -9.97 -24.58 -9.19
CA MET A 29 -9.26 -24.26 -7.95
C MET A 29 -9.82 -25.02 -6.74
N THR A 30 -8.94 -25.39 -5.83
CA THR A 30 -9.27 -25.97 -4.52
C THR A 30 -9.93 -24.94 -3.60
N GLU A 31 -10.56 -25.40 -2.51
CA GLU A 31 -11.15 -24.49 -1.52
C GLU A 31 -10.10 -23.59 -0.85
N GLU A 32 -8.89 -24.10 -0.63
CA GLU A 32 -7.78 -23.35 -0.02
C GLU A 32 -7.31 -22.22 -0.93
N GLU A 33 -7.19 -22.48 -2.23
CA GLU A 33 -6.85 -21.47 -3.23
C GLU A 33 -7.92 -20.37 -3.30
N ARG A 34 -9.21 -20.74 -3.20
CA ARG A 34 -10.31 -19.78 -3.15
C ARG A 34 -10.23 -18.90 -1.90
N LYS A 35 -10.05 -19.50 -0.72
CA LYS A 35 -9.88 -18.76 0.54
C LYS A 35 -8.67 -17.82 0.51
N SER A 36 -7.58 -18.23 -0.15
CA SER A 36 -6.41 -17.39 -0.37
C SER A 36 -6.72 -16.17 -1.25
N ILE A 37 -7.52 -16.33 -2.31
CA ILE A 37 -7.95 -15.22 -3.18
C ILE A 37 -8.91 -14.29 -2.45
N GLU A 38 -9.84 -14.82 -1.65
CA GLU A 38 -10.74 -14.01 -0.82
C GLU A 38 -9.98 -13.12 0.15
N LYS A 39 -8.94 -13.68 0.78
CA LYS A 39 -8.13 -12.95 1.75
C LYS A 39 -7.19 -11.94 1.08
N TYR A 40 -6.57 -12.32 -0.04
CA TYR A 40 -5.59 -11.50 -0.75
C TYR A 40 -5.93 -11.42 -2.25
N PRO A 41 -6.91 -10.60 -2.64
CA PRO A 41 -7.42 -10.55 -4.00
C PRO A 41 -6.49 -9.86 -5.01
N PHE A 42 -5.44 -9.16 -4.56
CA PHE A 42 -4.53 -8.45 -5.47
C PHE A 42 -3.15 -9.10 -5.51
N ILE A 43 -2.47 -8.96 -6.66
CA ILE A 43 -1.14 -9.52 -6.87
C ILE A 43 -0.23 -8.55 -7.63
N ASN A 44 0.99 -8.37 -7.14
CA ASN A 44 2.04 -7.65 -7.86
C ASN A 44 2.61 -8.51 -9.00
N LYS A 45 2.73 -7.95 -10.21
CA LYS A 45 3.16 -8.67 -11.42
C LYS A 45 4.64 -8.47 -11.78
N LYS A 46 5.35 -7.60 -11.07
CA LYS A 46 6.76 -7.25 -11.35
C LYS A 46 7.63 -7.39 -10.12
N ASN A 47 8.93 -7.60 -10.31
CA ASN A 47 9.88 -7.34 -9.22
C ASN A 47 10.13 -5.84 -9.19
N LEU A 48 9.93 -5.21 -8.04
CA LEU A 48 10.08 -3.76 -7.88
C LEU A 48 11.14 -3.48 -6.83
N GLN A 49 12.09 -2.61 -7.14
CA GLN A 49 12.96 -1.96 -6.15
C GLN A 49 12.33 -0.63 -5.79
N VAL A 50 12.07 -0.43 -4.50
CA VAL A 50 11.45 0.77 -3.96
C VAL A 50 12.48 1.56 -3.18
N ARG A 51 12.51 2.87 -3.39
CA ARG A 51 13.22 3.81 -2.53
C ARG A 51 12.24 4.79 -1.93
N LEU A 52 12.33 4.95 -0.62
CA LEU A 52 11.57 5.94 0.14
C LEU A 52 12.55 6.93 0.76
N CYS A 53 12.29 8.21 0.58
CA CYS A 53 13.05 9.29 1.20
C CYS A 53 12.17 9.97 2.25
N ASP A 54 12.61 10.00 3.50
CA ASP A 54 12.04 10.84 4.56
C ASP A 54 12.82 12.16 4.59
N TYR A 55 12.28 13.20 3.96
CA TYR A 55 12.93 14.50 3.91
C TYR A 55 12.89 15.23 5.24
N GLN A 56 12.00 14.84 6.17
CA GLN A 56 11.94 15.45 7.49
C GLN A 56 13.08 14.96 8.40
N LYS A 57 13.56 13.74 8.15
CA LYS A 57 14.62 13.09 8.93
C LYS A 57 15.93 12.90 8.17
N ASP A 58 15.97 13.35 6.92
CA ASP A 58 17.07 13.15 5.99
C ASP A 58 17.49 11.67 5.90
N LYS A 59 16.49 10.77 5.81
CA LYS A 59 16.71 9.32 5.74
C LYS A 59 16.25 8.76 4.41
N THR A 60 16.97 7.75 3.93
CA THR A 60 16.61 7.01 2.71
C THR A 60 16.55 5.52 3.00
N TYR A 61 15.48 4.88 2.56
CA TYR A 61 15.21 3.46 2.72
C TYR A 61 15.09 2.81 1.35
N ASN A 62 15.64 1.60 1.20
CA ASN A 62 15.56 0.84 -0.05
C ASN A 62 15.15 -0.61 0.26
N PHE A 63 14.18 -1.14 -0.47
CA PHE A 63 13.74 -2.53 -0.33
C PHE A 63 13.12 -3.05 -1.63
N GLY A 64 13.03 -4.37 -1.74
CA GLY A 64 12.42 -5.03 -2.89
C GLY A 64 11.01 -5.54 -2.59
N ILE A 65 10.10 -5.41 -3.55
CA ILE A 65 8.80 -6.10 -3.56
C ILE A 65 8.86 -7.20 -4.64
N PRO A 66 8.75 -8.49 -4.25
CA PRO A 66 8.85 -9.57 -5.22
C PRO A 66 7.61 -9.65 -6.11
N LYS A 67 7.82 -10.12 -7.34
CA LYS A 67 6.74 -10.55 -8.24
C LYS A 67 5.96 -11.67 -7.56
N GLY A 68 4.64 -11.57 -7.58
CA GLY A 68 3.74 -12.55 -6.98
C GLY A 68 3.33 -12.22 -5.55
N TYR A 69 3.83 -11.12 -4.97
CA TYR A 69 3.34 -10.63 -3.67
C TYR A 69 1.83 -10.40 -3.72
N CYS A 70 1.10 -11.10 -2.85
CA CYS A 70 -0.36 -11.05 -2.76
C CYS A 70 -0.75 -10.23 -1.53
N TYR A 71 -1.73 -9.34 -1.69
CA TYR A 71 -2.08 -8.35 -0.67
C TYR A 71 -3.59 -8.07 -0.66
N ASP A 72 -4.09 -7.52 0.44
CA ASP A 72 -5.54 -7.44 0.70
C ASP A 72 -6.19 -6.13 0.18
N GLY A 73 -5.35 -5.15 -0.15
CA GLY A 73 -5.75 -3.86 -0.70
C GLY A 73 -5.91 -2.83 0.41
N ALA A 74 -6.81 -1.87 0.21
CA ALA A 74 -7.07 -0.90 1.27
C ALA A 74 -7.99 -1.53 2.33
N SER A 75 -7.40 -2.03 3.43
CA SER A 75 -8.10 -2.53 4.62
C SER A 75 -8.83 -1.41 5.37
N ILE A 76 -9.88 -0.89 4.74
CA ILE A 76 -10.76 0.17 5.27
C ILE A 76 -11.98 -0.51 5.90
N PRO A 77 -12.35 -0.21 7.15
CA PRO A 77 -13.58 -0.73 7.74
C PRO A 77 -14.80 -0.38 6.87
N ARG A 78 -15.68 -1.37 6.63
CA ARG A 78 -16.84 -1.24 5.72
C ARG A 78 -17.72 -0.02 5.98
N LEU A 79 -17.80 0.44 7.22
CA LEU A 79 -18.53 1.64 7.61
C LEU A 79 -18.06 2.91 6.86
N PHE A 80 -16.77 2.97 6.49
CA PHE A 80 -16.18 4.11 5.80
C PHE A 80 -16.22 4.00 4.27
N TRP A 81 -16.65 2.86 3.70
CA TRP A 81 -16.69 2.67 2.23
C TRP A 81 -17.65 3.62 1.53
N ARG A 82 -18.74 4.03 2.19
CA ARG A 82 -19.68 5.04 1.65
C ARG A 82 -19.03 6.43 1.46
N VAL A 83 -18.00 6.73 2.25
CA VAL A 83 -17.35 8.05 2.26
C VAL A 83 -16.05 8.03 1.45
N ILE A 84 -15.29 6.95 1.56
CA ILE A 84 -13.94 6.84 1.00
C ILE A 84 -13.96 6.21 -0.40
N GLY A 85 -14.84 5.24 -0.64
CA GLY A 85 -14.81 4.37 -1.83
C GLY A 85 -14.54 2.92 -1.43
N SER A 86 -14.73 2.00 -2.38
CA SER A 86 -14.40 0.58 -2.17
C SER A 86 -12.89 0.37 -2.14
N ASN A 87 -12.46 -0.72 -1.50
CA ASN A 87 -11.07 -1.17 -1.49
C ASN A 87 -10.52 -1.59 -2.87
N THR A 88 -11.38 -1.64 -3.89
CA THR A 88 -11.05 -1.99 -5.28
C THR A 88 -10.82 -0.78 -6.18
N ASP A 89 -10.89 0.45 -5.66
CA ASP A 89 -10.55 1.64 -6.46
C ASP A 89 -9.09 1.53 -6.94
N ASN A 90 -8.90 1.62 -8.26
CA ASN A 90 -7.58 1.54 -8.89
C ASN A 90 -6.58 2.54 -8.28
N ARG A 91 -7.07 3.68 -7.77
CA ARG A 91 -6.27 4.71 -7.10
C ARG A 91 -5.67 4.25 -5.77
N PHE A 92 -6.19 3.18 -5.17
CA PHE A 92 -5.74 2.67 -3.88
C PHE A 92 -4.81 1.46 -4.00
N LEU A 93 -4.74 0.82 -5.17
CA LEU A 93 -4.05 -0.48 -5.29
C LEU A 93 -2.53 -0.39 -5.11
N ILE A 94 -1.87 0.62 -5.69
CA ILE A 94 -0.43 0.87 -5.49
C ILE A 94 -0.14 1.38 -4.06
N PRO A 95 -0.89 2.37 -3.52
CA PRO A 95 -0.76 2.75 -2.11
C PRO A 95 -0.88 1.56 -1.16
N ALA A 96 -1.87 0.69 -1.36
CA ALA A 96 -2.09 -0.50 -0.54
C ALA A 96 -0.95 -1.51 -0.66
N LEU A 97 -0.44 -1.76 -1.87
CA LEU A 97 0.70 -2.66 -2.09
C LEU A 97 1.91 -2.25 -1.23
N VAL A 98 2.29 -0.97 -1.28
CA VAL A 98 3.45 -0.48 -0.52
C VAL A 98 3.16 -0.50 0.99
N HIS A 99 1.94 -0.12 1.38
CA HIS A 99 1.55 -0.12 2.79
C HIS A 99 1.59 -1.52 3.41
N ASP A 100 1.01 -2.53 2.75
CA ASP A 100 0.98 -3.90 3.27
C ASP A 100 2.40 -4.47 3.40
N VAL A 101 3.27 -4.21 2.41
CA VAL A 101 4.69 -4.60 2.50
C VAL A 101 5.37 -3.96 3.72
N LEU A 102 5.11 -2.68 3.99
CA LEU A 102 5.70 -1.98 5.13
C LEU A 102 5.14 -2.46 6.48
N CYS A 103 3.86 -2.85 6.54
CA CYS A 103 3.24 -3.45 7.72
C CYS A 103 3.66 -4.90 7.97
N GLU A 104 4.12 -5.63 6.95
CA GLU A 104 4.71 -6.95 7.15
C GLU A 104 6.22 -6.86 7.47
N ASN A 105 6.89 -5.78 7.05
CA ASN A 105 8.34 -5.62 7.11
C ASN A 105 8.72 -4.25 7.70
N HIS A 106 8.35 -4.03 8.96
CA HIS A 106 8.57 -2.77 9.67
C HIS A 106 10.02 -2.27 9.67
N ASN A 107 10.97 -3.21 9.64
CA ASN A 107 12.40 -2.95 9.57
C ASN A 107 12.81 -2.20 8.29
N TYR A 108 12.03 -2.23 7.22
CA TYR A 108 12.32 -1.47 6.00
C TYR A 108 12.29 0.04 6.19
N VAL A 109 11.64 0.52 7.24
CA VAL A 109 11.58 1.95 7.60
C VAL A 109 12.00 2.20 9.04
N ASP A 110 12.95 1.41 9.57
CA ASP A 110 13.42 1.50 10.96
C ASP A 110 12.30 1.38 12.01
N ASN A 111 11.23 0.64 11.70
CA ASN A 111 10.00 0.56 12.50
C ASN A 111 9.32 1.94 12.70
N ASP A 112 9.56 2.87 11.79
CA ASP A 112 8.94 4.20 11.83
C ASP A 112 7.52 4.17 11.34
N ARG A 113 6.66 4.07 12.33
CA ARG A 113 5.23 4.01 12.13
C ARG A 113 4.64 5.21 11.40
N ASN A 114 5.08 6.39 11.80
CA ASN A 114 4.52 7.61 11.27
C ASN A 114 4.98 7.81 9.83
N PHE A 115 6.23 7.45 9.52
CA PHE A 115 6.75 7.56 8.17
C PHE A 115 6.02 6.64 7.18
N SER A 116 5.76 5.37 7.53
CA SER A 116 4.96 4.48 6.67
C SER A 116 3.55 5.03 6.40
N THR A 117 2.94 5.69 7.40
CA THR A 117 1.65 6.38 7.19
C THR A 117 1.76 7.60 6.27
N GLU A 118 2.84 8.39 6.36
CA GLU A 118 3.07 9.52 5.45
C GLU A 118 3.35 9.03 4.02
N VAL A 119 4.08 7.94 3.84
CA VAL A 119 4.31 7.29 2.55
C VAL A 119 2.99 6.85 1.91
N PHE A 120 2.11 6.19 2.69
CA PHE A 120 0.77 5.83 2.21
C PHE A 120 -0.04 7.07 1.79
N ASN A 121 -0.02 8.13 2.60
CA ASN A 121 -0.72 9.37 2.28
C ASN A 121 -0.16 10.07 1.03
N ALA A 122 1.16 10.00 0.80
CA ALA A 122 1.82 10.57 -0.37
C ALA A 122 1.49 9.76 -1.65
N LEU A 123 1.43 8.42 -1.57
CA LEU A 123 0.96 7.57 -2.68
C LEU A 123 -0.51 7.81 -3.03
N LEU A 124 -1.37 8.04 -2.04
CA LEU A 124 -2.76 8.44 -2.28
C LEU A 124 -2.84 9.82 -2.94
N GLU A 125 -1.95 10.74 -2.59
CA GLU A 125 -1.85 12.06 -3.23
C GLU A 125 -1.46 11.93 -4.69
N ALA A 126 -0.44 11.12 -4.99
CA ALA A 126 0.01 10.79 -6.33
C ALA A 126 -1.11 10.17 -7.19
N SER A 127 -2.02 9.44 -6.54
CA SER A 127 -3.18 8.81 -7.18
C SER A 127 -4.41 9.72 -7.24
N GLU A 128 -4.22 11.03 -7.03
CA GLU A 128 -5.25 12.08 -7.09
C GLU A 128 -6.45 11.83 -6.16
N VAL A 129 -6.19 11.22 -5.01
CA VAL A 129 -7.22 11.04 -3.98
C VAL A 129 -7.43 12.36 -3.26
N ASN A 130 -8.69 12.80 -3.18
CA ASN A 130 -9.03 14.09 -2.58
C ASN A 130 -8.58 14.18 -1.11
N ALA A 131 -8.28 15.40 -0.65
CA ALA A 131 -7.69 15.63 0.66
C ALA A 131 -8.54 15.11 1.83
N PHE A 132 -9.87 15.21 1.73
CA PHE A 132 -10.79 14.73 2.77
C PHE A 132 -10.75 13.19 2.89
N LYS A 133 -10.81 12.47 1.76
CA LYS A 133 -10.68 11.01 1.72
C LYS A 133 -9.31 10.57 2.24
N ARG A 134 -8.23 11.22 1.81
CA ARG A 134 -6.87 10.94 2.32
C ARG A 134 -6.80 11.12 3.83
N PHE A 135 -7.38 12.19 4.36
CA PHE A 135 -7.46 12.41 5.80
C PHE A 135 -8.20 11.26 6.53
N CYS A 136 -9.36 10.85 6.03
CA CYS A 136 -10.09 9.72 6.58
C CYS A 136 -9.28 8.42 6.53
N MET A 137 -8.69 8.09 5.37
CA MET A 137 -7.85 6.90 5.17
C MET A 137 -6.64 6.89 6.11
N LYS A 138 -5.95 8.03 6.22
CA LYS A 138 -4.80 8.22 7.12
C LYS A 138 -5.18 7.99 8.57
N LYS A 139 -6.37 8.43 9.01
CA LYS A 139 -6.86 8.17 10.37
C LYS A 139 -7.23 6.70 10.57
N SER A 140 -7.89 6.08 9.60
CA SER A 140 -8.24 4.66 9.64
C SER A 140 -7.00 3.76 9.74
N VAL A 141 -5.99 4.01 8.89
CA VAL A 141 -4.72 3.26 8.88
C VAL A 141 -3.97 3.44 10.21
N ASN A 142 -3.87 4.67 10.72
CA ASN A 142 -3.26 4.91 12.03
C ASN A 142 -3.96 4.12 13.15
N CYS A 143 -5.29 4.08 13.15
CA CYS A 143 -6.04 3.30 14.13
C CYS A 143 -5.74 1.81 13.96
N TYR A 144 -5.84 1.30 12.74
CA TYR A 144 -5.57 -0.10 12.42
C TYR A 144 -4.17 -0.52 12.87
N GLN A 145 -3.13 0.22 12.48
CA GLN A 145 -1.75 -0.02 12.90
C GLN A 145 -1.59 -0.02 14.43
N ARG A 146 -2.33 0.82 15.17
CA ARG A 146 -2.29 0.78 16.65
C ARG A 146 -2.98 -0.46 17.23
N PHE A 147 -4.07 -0.93 16.62
CA PHE A 147 -4.78 -2.13 17.04
C PHE A 147 -4.03 -3.42 16.67
N CYS A 148 -3.42 -3.44 15.49
CA CYS A 148 -2.66 -4.56 14.95
C CYS A 148 -1.18 -4.56 15.38
N LYS A 149 -0.78 -3.63 16.26
CA LYS A 149 0.53 -3.49 16.92
C LYS A 149 1.71 -2.97 16.08
N TRP A 150 1.46 -2.27 14.99
CA TRP A 150 2.40 -2.24 13.87
C TRP A 150 2.42 -3.66 13.32
#